data_AF-A0A3C1CE40-F1
#
_entry.id   AF-A0A3C1CE40-F1
#
_cell.length_a   1.000
_cell.length_b   1.000
_cell.length_c   1.000
_cell.angle_alpha   90.00
_cell.angle_beta   90.00
_cell.angle_gamma   90.00
#
_symmetry.space_group_name_H-M   'P 1'
#
loop_
_entity.id
_entity.type
_entity.pdbx_description
1 polymer ?
#
loop_
_entity_poly.entity_id
_entity_poly.type
_entity_poly.pdbx_seq_one_letter_code
_entity_poly.pdbx_strand_id
1 'polypeptide(L)'
;MPSSRQVRITRTAISPLLAIKTFPNTAHHTGTPPRVGAMSGVAMGGPAPDPDRVEDGPPGTRFTEVRRFAEIDSTNRYLLDVARREGVADVVAVADHQSAGRGRMGRRWEAPAGANLLLSVLLDPHLEVEQLHLCSAAMSLAAADSCRSATGVEPSIKWPNDLLAAGRKLAGVLAESTPPPSGEGTRLVVVGIGLNVRWPPPEDVDAPEPVPDELRRSATSLWRQAGAEPDPASLFEPLLRALDERVTALGDSAGRARLASEYRSRCATIGQAVRVVLSDTEVLGEAVDITLEGQLVVDVGACFTTVSAGDVVHLHGGD
;
A
#
# COMPACT_ATOMS: atom_id res chain seq x y z
N MET A 1 35.96 -10.60 -29.16
CA MET A 1 35.62 -9.57 -28.14
C MET A 1 34.24 -9.04 -28.49
N PRO A 2 33.15 -9.45 -27.83
CA PRO A 2 31.86 -8.83 -28.11
C PRO A 2 31.83 -7.45 -27.45
N SER A 3 31.49 -6.48 -28.28
CA SER A 3 31.28 -5.07 -27.95
C SER A 3 30.33 -4.90 -26.77
N SER A 4 30.80 -4.21 -25.72
CA SER A 4 29.98 -3.68 -24.64
C SER A 4 28.96 -2.69 -25.22
N ARG A 5 27.72 -3.16 -25.48
CA ARG A 5 26.60 -2.26 -25.78
C ARG A 5 26.43 -1.32 -24.58
N GLN A 6 26.62 -0.03 -24.83
CA GLN A 6 26.33 1.03 -23.88
C GLN A 6 24.81 1.05 -23.69
N VAL A 7 24.33 0.38 -22.65
CA VAL A 7 22.91 0.30 -22.32
C VAL A 7 22.44 1.70 -21.95
N ARG A 8 21.59 2.30 -22.79
CA ARG A 8 21.00 3.60 -22.54
C ARG A 8 19.85 3.39 -21.55
N ILE A 9 19.97 3.90 -20.33
CA ILE A 9 18.85 3.96 -19.38
C ILE A 9 18.12 5.27 -19.65
N THR A 10 16.89 5.20 -20.15
CA THR A 10 16.04 6.37 -20.32
C THR A 10 15.12 6.46 -19.11
N ARG A 11 15.32 7.49 -18.28
CA ARG A 11 14.36 7.83 -17.23
C ARG A 11 13.18 8.54 -17.87
N THR A 12 12.03 7.88 -17.93
CA THR A 12 10.76 8.61 -18.10
C THR A 12 10.50 9.27 -16.75
N ALA A 13 10.81 10.57 -16.66
CA ALA A 13 10.71 11.32 -15.41
C ALA A 13 9.22 11.47 -15.02
N ILE A 14 8.73 10.49 -14.28
CA ILE A 14 7.44 10.53 -13.62
C ILE A 14 7.73 10.67 -12.14
N SER A 15 7.19 11.74 -11.56
CA SER A 15 7.42 12.13 -10.18
C SER A 15 7.18 10.93 -9.24
N PRO A 16 8.08 10.66 -8.27
CA PRO A 16 7.87 9.64 -7.24
C PRO A 16 6.58 9.86 -6.43
N LEU A 17 6.00 11.07 -6.50
CA LEU A 17 4.68 11.43 -5.98
C LEU A 17 3.50 10.66 -6.61
N LEU A 18 3.69 9.88 -7.68
CA LEU A 18 2.63 8.98 -8.17
C LEU A 18 2.62 7.63 -7.44
N ALA A 19 3.71 7.22 -6.77
CA ALA A 19 3.77 5.98 -6.01
C ALA A 19 3.04 6.12 -4.67
N ILE A 20 3.06 7.34 -4.13
CA ILE A 20 2.42 7.76 -2.89
C ILE A 20 1.62 9.01 -3.16
N LYS A 21 0.33 8.97 -2.87
CA LYS A 21 -0.53 10.13 -3.04
C LYS A 21 -0.18 11.21 -2.01
N THR A 22 0.31 12.35 -2.49
CA THR A 22 0.71 13.47 -1.63
C THR A 22 -0.36 14.55 -1.58
N PHE A 23 -0.65 15.05 -0.38
CA PHE A 23 -1.56 16.18 -0.18
C PHE A 23 -0.78 17.46 0.19
N PRO A 24 -1.24 18.65 -0.25
CA PRO A 24 -0.68 19.94 0.15
C PRO A 24 -1.14 20.35 1.56
N ASN A 25 -0.45 21.33 2.16
CA ASN A 25 -0.87 21.96 3.42
C ASN A 25 -2.05 22.92 3.15
N THR A 26 -3.16 22.78 3.86
CA THR A 26 -4.32 23.70 3.77
C THR A 26 -4.32 24.69 4.92
N ALA A 27 -3.27 25.51 5.02
CA ALA A 27 -3.19 26.62 5.98
C ALA A 27 -3.16 27.96 5.23
N HIS A 28 -4.24 28.75 5.43
CA HIS A 28 -4.44 30.16 5.10
C HIS A 28 -4.06 30.68 3.69
N HIS A 29 -5.04 30.71 2.78
CA HIS A 29 -5.09 31.73 1.73
C HIS A 29 -6.08 32.85 2.14
N THR A 30 -5.56 33.90 2.75
CA THR A 30 -6.19 35.23 2.70
C THR A 30 -5.76 35.89 1.39
N GLY A 31 -6.46 35.59 0.30
CA GLY A 31 -6.22 36.19 -1.00
C GLY A 31 -7.45 35.99 -1.89
N THR A 32 -8.02 37.10 -2.35
CA THR A 32 -9.21 37.15 -3.22
C THR A 32 -9.03 36.22 -4.43
N PRO A 33 -9.99 35.34 -4.77
CA PRO A 33 -9.78 34.37 -5.84
C PRO A 33 -9.90 35.05 -7.21
N PRO A 34 -9.05 34.69 -8.19
CA PRO A 34 -9.39 34.93 -9.58
C PRO A 34 -10.52 33.98 -9.99
N ARG A 35 -11.51 34.49 -10.73
CA ARG A 35 -12.58 33.69 -11.33
C ARG A 35 -11.98 32.77 -12.40
N VAL A 36 -11.86 31.48 -12.10
CA VAL A 36 -11.69 30.41 -13.09
C VAL A 36 -12.61 29.26 -12.70
N GLY A 37 -13.29 28.69 -13.70
CA GLY A 37 -14.45 27.80 -13.57
C GLY A 37 -14.25 26.61 -12.64
N ALA A 38 -15.31 26.31 -11.90
CA ALA A 38 -15.41 25.21 -10.96
C ALA A 38 -15.09 23.86 -11.61
N MET A 39 -13.99 23.25 -11.18
CA MET A 39 -13.87 21.81 -11.10
C MET A 39 -14.11 21.39 -9.64
N SER A 40 -15.01 20.44 -9.47
CA SER A 40 -15.54 19.92 -8.20
C SER A 40 -14.44 19.60 -7.18
N GLY A 41 -14.28 20.48 -6.19
CA GLY A 41 -13.56 20.18 -4.96
C GLY A 41 -14.36 19.16 -4.15
N VAL A 42 -13.73 18.02 -3.84
CA VAL A 42 -14.25 17.10 -2.83
C VAL A 42 -14.25 17.86 -1.50
N ALA A 43 -15.44 18.13 -0.96
CA ALA A 43 -15.59 18.73 0.36
C ALA A 43 -14.83 17.89 1.39
N MET A 44 -13.98 18.55 2.17
CA MET A 44 -13.39 17.97 3.39
C MET A 44 -14.56 17.56 4.28
N GLY A 45 -14.74 16.24 4.46
CA GLY A 45 -15.81 15.68 5.29
C GLY A 45 -15.74 16.22 6.72
N GLY A 46 -16.82 16.03 7.48
CA GLY A 46 -16.92 16.45 8.88
C GLY A 46 -15.77 15.96 9.78
N PRO A 47 -15.72 16.41 11.04
CA PRO A 47 -14.67 16.02 11.98
C PRO A 47 -14.51 14.50 12.00
N ALA A 48 -13.26 14.04 12.08
CA ALA A 48 -12.96 12.61 12.19
C ALA A 48 -13.76 12.01 13.37
N PRO A 49 -14.39 10.84 13.19
CA PRO A 49 -15.18 10.22 14.24
C PRO A 49 -14.30 9.79 15.42
N ASP A 50 -14.87 9.76 16.62
CA ASP A 50 -14.19 9.18 17.78
C ASP A 50 -14.10 7.64 17.62
N PRO A 51 -12.99 7.02 18.05
CA PRO A 51 -12.86 5.56 18.04
C PRO A 51 -13.77 4.90 19.07
N ASP A 52 -14.28 3.71 18.75
CA ASP A 52 -15.06 2.89 19.67
C ASP A 52 -14.20 2.38 20.84
N ARG A 53 -12.92 2.13 20.58
CA ARG A 53 -11.95 1.74 21.60
C ARG A 53 -10.56 2.31 21.29
N VAL A 54 -9.86 2.77 22.32
CA VAL A 54 -8.43 3.09 22.28
C VAL A 54 -7.71 2.14 23.23
N GLU A 55 -6.63 1.54 22.77
CA GLU A 55 -5.84 0.58 23.53
C GLU A 55 -4.35 0.74 23.23
N ASP A 56 -3.51 0.20 24.11
CA ASP A 56 -2.07 0.15 23.88
C ASP A 56 -1.76 -0.78 22.70
N GLY A 57 -0.81 -0.40 21.86
CA GLY A 57 -0.31 -1.28 20.81
C GLY A 57 0.66 -2.36 21.32
N PRO A 58 1.17 -3.23 20.41
CA PRO A 58 2.01 -4.35 20.82
C PRO A 58 3.24 -3.90 21.62
N PRO A 59 3.47 -4.48 22.82
CA PRO A 59 4.58 -4.07 23.68
C PRO A 59 5.93 -4.18 22.99
N GLY A 60 6.78 -3.16 23.16
CA GLY A 60 8.12 -3.11 22.57
C GLY A 60 8.16 -2.70 21.10
N THR A 61 7.04 -2.25 20.53
CA THR A 61 7.00 -1.63 19.19
C THR A 61 6.84 -0.11 19.30
N ARG A 62 7.11 0.62 18.20
CA ARG A 62 6.78 2.06 18.11
C ARG A 62 5.29 2.36 18.25
N PHE A 63 4.43 1.40 17.90
CA PHE A 63 2.99 1.59 17.85
C PHE A 63 2.43 1.60 19.27
N THR A 64 2.34 2.78 19.87
CA THR A 64 1.91 2.94 21.26
C THR A 64 0.40 2.98 21.40
N GLU A 65 -0.33 3.38 20.35
CA GLU A 65 -1.77 3.59 20.39
C GLU A 65 -2.48 2.92 19.21
N VAL A 66 -3.50 2.11 19.52
CA VAL A 66 -4.39 1.49 18.55
C VAL A 66 -5.80 2.02 18.76
N ARG A 67 -6.34 2.65 17.72
CA ARG A 67 -7.71 3.15 17.65
C ARG A 67 -8.57 2.18 16.84
N ARG A 68 -9.60 1.61 17.46
CA ARG A 68 -10.49 0.61 16.84
C ARG A 68 -11.85 1.21 16.50
N PHE A 69 -12.40 0.75 15.38
CA PHE A 69 -13.71 1.13 14.88
C PHE A 69 -14.51 -0.11 14.49
N ALA A 70 -15.77 -0.20 14.92
CA ALA A 70 -16.71 -1.15 14.35
C ALA A 70 -17.01 -0.78 12.88
N GLU A 71 -17.18 0.51 12.62
CA GLU A 71 -17.39 1.05 11.27
C GLU A 71 -16.75 2.44 11.12
N ILE A 72 -16.12 2.69 9.97
CA ILE A 72 -15.60 4.00 9.59
C ILE A 72 -15.69 4.19 8.07
N ASP A 73 -15.52 5.42 7.55
CA ASP A 73 -15.40 5.62 6.10
C ASP A 73 -14.10 5.00 5.57
N SER A 74 -12.95 5.40 6.12
CA SER A 74 -11.66 4.78 5.83
C SER A 74 -10.63 5.03 6.93
N THR A 75 -9.92 3.99 7.37
CA THR A 75 -8.79 4.08 8.30
C THR A 75 -7.67 4.98 7.77
N ASN A 76 -7.42 4.98 6.45
CA ASN A 76 -6.45 5.86 5.81
C ASN A 76 -6.86 7.33 5.88
N ARG A 77 -8.12 7.63 5.54
CA ARG A 77 -8.68 8.98 5.63
C ARG A 77 -8.62 9.49 7.06
N TYR A 78 -9.02 8.64 8.01
CA TYR A 78 -8.96 8.95 9.42
C TYR A 78 -7.55 9.34 9.88
N LEU A 79 -6.54 8.51 9.61
CA LEU A 79 -5.17 8.81 10.03
C LEU A 79 -4.55 9.99 9.27
N LEU A 80 -4.98 10.28 8.04
CA LEU A 80 -4.58 11.52 7.35
C LEU A 80 -5.11 12.77 8.07
N ASP A 81 -6.32 12.71 8.63
CA ASP A 81 -6.88 13.81 9.40
C ASP A 81 -6.19 13.95 10.77
N VAL A 82 -5.87 12.83 11.43
CA VAL A 82 -5.05 12.81 12.65
C VAL A 82 -3.68 13.45 12.38
N ALA A 83 -3.00 13.02 11.32
CA ALA A 83 -1.69 13.56 10.93
C ALA A 83 -1.71 15.09 10.71
N ARG A 84 -2.77 15.61 10.08
CA ARG A 84 -2.91 17.05 9.81
C ARG A 84 -3.29 17.88 11.04
N ARG A 85 -3.99 17.30 12.00
CA ARG A 85 -4.52 18.00 13.17
C ARG A 85 -3.59 17.92 14.38
N GLU A 86 -3.16 16.70 14.69
CA GLU A 86 -2.41 16.36 15.90
C GLU A 86 -0.90 16.36 15.63
N GLY A 87 -0.47 16.04 14.40
CA GLY A 87 0.95 15.96 14.05
C GLY A 87 1.70 14.84 14.78
N VAL A 88 0.97 13.89 15.36
CA VAL A 88 1.52 12.71 16.04
C VAL A 88 1.85 11.62 15.02
N ALA A 89 2.74 10.71 15.41
CA ALA A 89 3.11 9.53 14.64
C ALA A 89 2.90 8.26 15.48
N ASP A 90 3.10 7.11 14.84
CA ASP A 90 3.05 5.77 15.41
C ASP A 90 1.68 5.37 15.99
N VAL A 91 0.61 5.95 15.42
CA VAL A 91 -0.78 5.60 15.71
C VAL A 91 -1.29 4.58 14.69
N VAL A 92 -2.02 3.57 15.17
CA VAL A 92 -2.69 2.56 14.35
C VAL A 92 -4.20 2.81 14.35
N ALA A 93 -4.83 2.73 13.19
CA ALA A 93 -6.28 2.66 13.07
C ALA A 93 -6.67 1.31 12.45
N VAL A 94 -7.61 0.62 13.07
CA VAL A 94 -8.14 -0.66 12.57
C VAL A 94 -9.66 -0.63 12.61
N ALA A 95 -10.31 -1.19 11.60
CA ALA A 95 -11.76 -1.21 11.49
C ALA A 95 -12.29 -2.59 11.14
N ASP A 96 -13.43 -2.96 11.72
CA ASP A 96 -14.15 -4.17 11.30
C ASP A 96 -14.83 -3.96 9.93
N HIS A 97 -15.31 -2.75 9.65
CA HIS A 97 -15.89 -2.36 8.37
C HIS A 97 -15.45 -0.98 7.89
N GLN A 98 -15.25 -0.83 6.58
CA GLN A 98 -15.04 0.48 5.92
C GLN A 98 -16.14 0.75 4.88
N SER A 99 -16.99 1.74 5.12
CA SER A 99 -18.08 2.10 4.21
C SER A 99 -17.60 2.83 2.95
N ALA A 100 -16.38 3.38 2.96
CA ALA A 100 -15.74 4.03 1.83
C ALA A 100 -14.25 3.65 1.72
N GLY A 101 -13.95 2.36 1.92
CA GLY A 101 -12.58 1.82 1.83
C GLY A 101 -11.91 2.18 0.50
N ARG A 102 -10.64 2.58 0.57
CA ARG A 102 -9.91 3.20 -0.55
C ARG A 102 -8.81 2.31 -1.08
N GLY A 103 -8.73 2.22 -2.40
CA GLY A 103 -7.59 1.72 -3.16
C GLY A 103 -6.94 2.82 -4.01
N ARG A 104 -5.91 2.44 -4.76
CA ARG A 104 -5.26 3.32 -5.74
C ARG A 104 -6.22 3.71 -6.86
N MET A 105 -5.98 4.88 -7.45
CA MET A 105 -6.70 5.38 -8.64
C MET A 105 -8.22 5.44 -8.46
N GLY A 106 -8.69 5.69 -7.22
CA GLY A 106 -10.12 5.84 -6.91
C GLY A 106 -10.89 4.53 -6.82
N ARG A 107 -10.22 3.37 -6.96
CA ARG A 107 -10.83 2.06 -6.71
C ARG A 107 -11.27 1.95 -5.24
N ARG A 108 -12.32 1.18 -4.98
CA ARG A 108 -12.79 0.89 -3.62
C ARG A 108 -12.22 -0.42 -3.11
N TRP A 109 -12.10 -0.50 -1.79
CA TRP A 109 -11.81 -1.74 -1.07
C TRP A 109 -13.04 -2.11 -0.25
N GLU A 110 -13.70 -3.21 -0.60
CA GLU A 110 -14.98 -3.61 -0.02
C GLU A 110 -14.85 -5.00 0.59
N ALA A 111 -15.36 -5.16 1.82
CA ALA A 111 -15.41 -6.42 2.53
C ALA A 111 -16.56 -6.41 3.56
N PRO A 112 -17.20 -7.56 3.82
CA PRO A 112 -18.09 -7.72 4.95
C PRO A 112 -17.40 -7.38 6.28
N ALA A 113 -18.19 -6.91 7.25
CA ALA A 113 -17.69 -6.56 8.57
C ALA A 113 -16.95 -7.74 9.24
N GLY A 114 -15.76 -7.49 9.77
CA GLY A 114 -14.94 -8.46 10.49
C GLY A 114 -14.34 -9.58 9.63
N ALA A 115 -14.56 -9.59 8.31
CA ALA A 115 -14.08 -10.68 7.44
C ALA A 115 -12.58 -10.54 7.09
N ASN A 116 -12.07 -9.32 7.08
CA ASN A 116 -10.75 -8.96 6.58
C ASN A 116 -10.00 -8.08 7.59
N LEU A 117 -8.67 -8.03 7.50
CA LEU A 117 -7.88 -7.07 8.26
C LEU A 117 -7.83 -5.76 7.48
N LEU A 118 -8.49 -4.73 8.02
CA LEU A 118 -8.52 -3.37 7.48
C LEU A 118 -7.78 -2.44 8.45
N LEU A 119 -6.56 -2.09 8.11
CA LEU A 119 -5.63 -1.42 9.04
C LEU A 119 -4.87 -0.31 8.33
N SER A 120 -4.64 0.80 9.03
CA SER A 120 -3.69 1.83 8.62
C SER A 120 -2.76 2.18 9.77
N VAL A 121 -1.52 2.55 9.44
CA VAL A 121 -0.56 3.11 10.40
C VAL A 121 -0.16 4.52 9.97
N LEU A 122 0.06 5.40 10.93
CA LEU A 122 0.63 6.72 10.73
C LEU A 122 2.10 6.70 11.15
N LEU A 123 3.01 7.05 10.25
CA LEU A 123 4.45 6.97 10.45
C LEU A 123 5.10 8.34 10.25
N ASP A 124 6.13 8.62 11.04
CA ASP A 124 7.18 9.58 10.68
C ASP A 124 8.46 8.81 10.31
N PRO A 125 8.68 8.50 9.02
CA PRO A 125 9.76 7.62 8.62
C PRO A 125 11.13 8.34 8.55
N HIS A 126 11.16 9.67 8.70
CA HIS A 126 12.34 10.51 8.47
C HIS A 126 13.04 10.24 7.11
N LEU A 127 12.23 10.07 6.06
CA LEU A 127 12.68 9.79 4.70
C LEU A 127 12.47 10.98 3.77
N GLU A 128 13.31 11.06 2.74
CA GLU A 128 13.09 11.98 1.61
C GLU A 128 11.83 11.59 0.82
N VAL A 129 11.26 12.56 0.12
CA VAL A 129 10.01 12.38 -0.64
C VAL A 129 10.10 11.25 -1.65
N GLU A 130 11.27 11.11 -2.29
CA GLU A 130 11.58 10.09 -3.29
C GLU A 130 11.71 8.68 -2.68
N GLN A 131 11.81 8.57 -1.36
CA GLN A 131 12.02 7.30 -0.63
C GLN A 131 10.76 6.83 0.10
N LEU A 132 9.71 7.65 0.18
CA LEU A 132 8.51 7.32 0.96
C LEU A 132 7.86 6.01 0.50
N HIS A 133 8.00 5.59 -0.77
CA HIS A 133 7.46 4.33 -1.28
C HIS A 133 8.01 3.10 -0.53
N LEU A 134 9.18 3.22 0.11
CA LEU A 134 9.74 2.17 0.95
C LEU A 134 8.82 1.83 2.13
N CYS A 135 7.97 2.75 2.60
CA CYS A 135 6.96 2.46 3.60
C CYS A 135 5.90 1.48 3.08
N SER A 136 5.49 1.58 1.81
CA SER A 136 4.58 0.63 1.18
C SER A 136 5.23 -0.74 0.98
N ALA A 137 6.52 -0.76 0.62
CA ALA A 137 7.30 -1.99 0.50
C ALA A 137 7.48 -2.68 1.87
N ALA A 138 7.75 -1.91 2.93
CA ALA A 138 7.84 -2.40 4.31
C ALA A 138 6.53 -3.03 4.78
N MET A 139 5.39 -2.37 4.55
CA MET A 139 4.06 -2.93 4.84
C MET A 139 3.80 -4.22 4.06
N SER A 140 4.17 -4.25 2.77
CA SER A 140 3.94 -5.45 1.93
C SER A 140 4.72 -6.66 2.43
N LEU A 141 5.98 -6.46 2.80
CA LEU A 141 6.83 -7.52 3.35
C LEU A 141 6.39 -7.95 4.76
N ALA A 142 6.05 -7.00 5.63
CA ALA A 142 5.51 -7.29 6.97
C ALA A 142 4.21 -8.10 6.90
N ALA A 143 3.30 -7.75 5.98
CA ALA A 143 2.07 -8.49 5.77
C ALA A 143 2.34 -9.90 5.24
N ALA A 144 3.29 -10.07 4.32
CA ALA A 144 3.67 -11.39 3.82
C ALA A 144 4.26 -12.28 4.95
N ASP A 145 5.10 -11.72 5.82
CA ASP A 145 5.66 -12.43 6.97
C ASP A 145 4.57 -12.80 8.01
N SER A 146 3.60 -11.90 8.24
CA SER A 146 2.44 -12.16 9.10
C SER A 146 1.55 -13.27 8.54
N CYS A 147 1.26 -13.26 7.23
CA CYS A 147 0.50 -14.33 6.57
C CYS A 147 1.20 -15.69 6.73
N ARG A 148 2.52 -15.72 6.49
CA ARG A 148 3.32 -16.94 6.61
C ARG A 148 3.33 -17.48 8.03
N SER A 149 3.56 -16.61 9.02
CA SER A 149 3.65 -17.06 10.42
C SER A 149 2.31 -17.54 10.98
N ALA A 150 1.20 -16.89 10.61
CA ALA A 150 -0.12 -17.23 11.13
C ALA A 150 -0.81 -18.39 10.38
N THR A 151 -0.51 -18.57 9.09
CA THR A 151 -1.28 -19.50 8.23
C THR A 151 -0.43 -20.42 7.37
N GLY A 152 0.88 -20.22 7.31
CA GLY A 152 1.77 -20.94 6.38
C GLY A 152 1.66 -20.51 4.92
N VAL A 153 0.70 -19.65 4.57
CA VAL A 153 0.57 -19.08 3.21
C VAL A 153 1.70 -18.08 3.00
N GLU A 154 2.42 -18.22 1.89
CA GLU A 154 3.52 -17.32 1.50
C GLU A 154 3.09 -16.46 0.29
N PRO A 155 2.57 -15.23 0.50
CA PRO A 155 2.18 -14.38 -0.60
C PRO A 155 3.40 -13.83 -1.34
N SER A 156 3.29 -13.75 -2.66
CA SER A 156 4.22 -12.99 -3.49
C SER A 156 3.80 -11.52 -3.57
N ILE A 157 4.71 -10.63 -3.94
CA ILE A 157 4.41 -9.21 -4.11
C ILE A 157 4.27 -8.90 -5.60
N LYS A 158 3.15 -8.29 -5.99
CA LYS A 158 2.99 -7.66 -7.29
C LYS A 158 3.25 -6.17 -7.16
N TRP A 159 4.30 -5.72 -7.83
CA TRP A 159 4.64 -4.29 -7.87
C TRP A 159 3.45 -3.46 -8.39
N PRO A 160 3.16 -2.29 -7.80
CA PRO A 160 3.92 -1.67 -6.72
C PRO A 160 3.47 -2.03 -5.30
N ASN A 161 2.28 -2.59 -5.12
CA ASN A 161 1.60 -2.50 -3.82
C ASN A 161 0.56 -3.61 -3.54
N ASP A 162 0.52 -4.67 -4.35
CA ASP A 162 -0.43 -5.76 -4.16
C ASP A 162 0.29 -7.02 -3.67
N LEU A 163 -0.35 -7.80 -2.80
CA LEU A 163 0.10 -9.15 -2.47
C LEU A 163 -0.75 -10.15 -3.24
N LEU A 164 -0.12 -11.18 -3.77
CA LEU A 164 -0.79 -12.26 -4.50
C LEU A 164 -0.58 -13.61 -3.81
N ALA A 165 -1.63 -14.41 -3.76
CA ALA A 165 -1.54 -15.84 -3.48
C ALA A 165 -2.21 -16.63 -4.61
N ALA A 166 -1.54 -17.67 -5.10
CA ALA A 166 -1.98 -18.44 -6.27
C ALA A 166 -2.37 -17.53 -7.47
N GLY A 167 -1.55 -16.49 -7.74
CA GLY A 167 -1.77 -15.54 -8.85
C GLY A 167 -2.94 -14.56 -8.68
N ARG A 168 -3.71 -14.65 -7.59
CA ARG A 168 -4.87 -13.78 -7.32
C ARG A 168 -4.59 -12.80 -6.20
N LYS A 169 -5.27 -11.65 -6.22
CA LYS A 169 -5.06 -10.58 -5.24
C LYS A 169 -5.49 -11.00 -3.84
N LEU A 170 -4.55 -10.98 -2.91
CA LEU A 170 -4.74 -11.28 -1.49
C LEU A 170 -4.79 -10.00 -0.65
N ALA A 171 -3.95 -9.01 -0.95
CA ALA A 171 -3.93 -7.75 -0.23
C ALA A 171 -3.63 -6.58 -1.17
N GLY A 172 -4.00 -5.38 -0.75
CA GLY A 172 -3.59 -4.13 -1.36
C GLY A 172 -3.08 -3.15 -0.31
N VAL A 173 -1.95 -2.52 -0.58
CA VAL A 173 -1.33 -1.48 0.26
C VAL A 173 -1.56 -0.11 -0.36
N LEU A 174 -1.92 0.88 0.45
CA LEU A 174 -2.11 2.27 0.03
C LEU A 174 -1.33 3.20 0.95
N ALA A 175 -0.27 3.79 0.41
CA ALA A 175 0.50 4.82 1.10
C ALA A 175 0.12 6.23 0.60
N GLU A 176 -0.15 7.12 1.54
CA GLU A 176 -0.49 8.52 1.32
C GLU A 176 0.36 9.39 2.27
N SER A 177 0.77 10.58 1.85
CA SER A 177 1.59 11.45 2.71
C SER A 177 1.09 12.88 2.79
N THR A 178 1.38 13.50 3.94
CA THR A 178 1.03 14.90 4.24
C THR A 178 2.25 15.59 4.86
N PRO A 179 2.47 16.89 4.61
CA PRO A 179 3.43 17.64 5.41
C PRO A 179 2.98 17.65 6.89
N PRO A 180 3.93 17.83 7.83
CA PRO A 180 3.59 17.97 9.24
C PRO A 180 2.81 19.28 9.48
N PRO A 181 1.96 19.37 10.52
CA PRO A 181 1.15 20.57 10.79
C PRO A 181 1.98 21.84 11.02
N SER A 182 3.16 21.69 11.61
CA SER A 182 4.15 22.76 11.82
C SER A 182 4.65 23.38 10.51
N GLY A 183 4.57 22.65 9.39
CA GLY A 183 5.21 23.01 8.12
C GLY A 183 6.73 22.78 8.08
N GLU A 184 7.34 22.46 9.22
CA GLU A 184 8.76 22.14 9.38
C GLU A 184 8.93 20.67 9.76
N GLY A 185 9.84 19.96 9.11
CA GLY A 185 10.12 18.54 9.35
C GLY A 185 9.83 17.63 8.15
N THR A 186 9.96 16.32 8.39
CA THR A 186 9.71 15.28 7.38
C THR A 186 8.22 15.04 7.17
N ARG A 187 7.85 14.54 5.99
CA ARG A 187 6.44 14.21 5.70
C ARG A 187 5.99 13.03 6.55
N LEU A 188 4.79 13.15 7.11
CA LEU A 188 4.08 12.04 7.73
C LEU A 188 3.48 11.15 6.64
N VAL A 189 3.54 9.83 6.84
CA VAL A 189 3.05 8.83 5.89
C VAL A 189 1.99 7.97 6.56
N VAL A 190 0.82 7.90 5.95
CA VAL A 190 -0.22 6.93 6.31
C VAL A 190 -0.08 5.74 5.37
N VAL A 191 0.12 4.54 5.92
CA VAL A 191 0.20 3.29 5.15
C VAL A 191 -0.96 2.39 5.56
N GLY A 192 -1.92 2.24 4.65
CA GLY A 192 -3.07 1.34 4.78
C GLY A 192 -2.81 0.00 4.14
N ILE A 193 -3.39 -1.05 4.71
CA ILE A 193 -3.51 -2.37 4.12
C ILE A 193 -4.94 -2.88 4.26
N GLY A 194 -5.50 -3.31 3.13
CA GLY A 194 -6.63 -4.23 3.12
C GLY A 194 -6.09 -5.63 2.83
N LEU A 195 -6.26 -6.56 3.76
CA LEU A 195 -5.82 -7.95 3.63
C LEU A 195 -7.02 -8.88 3.68
N ASN A 196 -7.22 -9.66 2.62
CA ASN A 196 -8.29 -10.63 2.52
C ASN A 196 -8.00 -11.83 3.41
N VAL A 197 -8.72 -11.97 4.52
CA VAL A 197 -8.54 -13.06 5.48
C VAL A 197 -9.59 -14.14 5.25
N ARG A 198 -10.86 -13.79 5.40
CA ARG A 198 -12.00 -14.70 5.21
C ARG A 198 -12.83 -14.37 3.96
N TRP A 199 -12.64 -13.19 3.37
CA TRP A 199 -13.40 -12.76 2.20
C TRP A 199 -12.52 -12.58 0.95
N PRO A 200 -12.84 -13.24 -0.18
CA PRO A 200 -13.97 -14.16 -0.38
C PRO A 200 -13.73 -15.54 0.28
N PRO A 201 -14.77 -16.23 0.78
CA PRO A 201 -14.62 -17.55 1.39
C PRO A 201 -14.36 -18.64 0.34
N PRO A 202 -13.95 -19.86 0.76
CA PRO A 202 -13.93 -21.05 -0.11
C PRO A 202 -15.26 -21.26 -0.84
N GLU A 203 -15.22 -21.87 -2.04
CA GLU A 203 -16.39 -22.00 -2.92
C GLU A 203 -17.47 -22.95 -2.36
N ASP A 204 -17.06 -23.86 -1.48
CA ASP A 204 -17.89 -24.85 -0.79
C ASP A 204 -18.46 -24.35 0.55
N VAL A 205 -18.23 -23.08 0.89
CA VAL A 205 -18.72 -22.46 2.13
C VAL A 205 -19.80 -21.43 1.82
N ASP A 206 -20.89 -21.47 2.60
CA ASP A 206 -21.95 -20.46 2.55
C ASP A 206 -21.41 -19.09 2.94
N ALA A 207 -21.38 -18.18 1.96
CA ALA A 207 -20.92 -16.82 2.16
C ALA A 207 -22.01 -16.00 2.89
N PRO A 208 -21.64 -15.09 3.82
CA PRO A 208 -22.60 -14.22 4.49
C PRO A 208 -23.32 -13.28 3.51
N GLU A 209 -22.68 -13.02 2.37
CA GLU A 209 -23.15 -12.16 1.30
C GLU A 209 -22.79 -12.77 -0.07
N PRO A 210 -23.50 -12.44 -1.17
CA PRO A 210 -23.10 -12.87 -2.49
C PRO A 210 -21.73 -12.29 -2.89
N VAL A 211 -20.73 -13.14 -3.13
CA VAL A 211 -19.43 -12.69 -3.64
C VAL A 211 -19.58 -12.21 -5.09
N PRO A 212 -19.18 -10.98 -5.45
CA PRO A 212 -19.23 -10.53 -6.84
C PRO A 212 -18.37 -11.41 -7.78
N ASP A 213 -18.85 -11.68 -8.98
CA ASP A 213 -18.18 -12.51 -10.00
C ASP A 213 -16.74 -12.05 -10.29
N GLU A 214 -16.54 -10.74 -10.41
CA GLU A 214 -15.22 -10.15 -10.63
C GLU A 214 -14.28 -10.42 -9.46
N LEU A 215 -14.78 -10.31 -8.22
CA LEU A 215 -14.00 -10.59 -7.02
C LEU A 215 -13.65 -12.08 -6.92
N ARG A 216 -14.57 -12.99 -7.27
CA ARG A 216 -14.30 -14.43 -7.28
C ARG A 216 -13.12 -14.79 -8.20
N ARG A 217 -13.03 -14.14 -9.36
CA ARG A 217 -11.98 -14.38 -10.36
C ARG A 217 -10.65 -13.72 -9.99
N SER A 218 -10.69 -12.45 -9.56
CA SER A 218 -9.49 -11.61 -9.42
C SER A 218 -8.86 -11.66 -8.02
N ALA A 219 -9.61 -12.06 -6.99
CA ALA A 219 -9.17 -12.06 -5.61
C ALA A 219 -9.18 -13.46 -4.95
N THR A 220 -8.38 -13.59 -3.91
CA THR A 220 -8.37 -14.71 -2.98
C THR A 220 -8.33 -14.18 -1.55
N SER A 221 -8.51 -15.09 -0.58
CA SER A 221 -8.37 -14.84 0.85
C SER A 221 -7.39 -15.85 1.45
N LEU A 222 -6.92 -15.59 2.67
CA LEU A 222 -6.11 -16.58 3.41
C LEU A 222 -6.90 -17.87 3.65
N TRP A 223 -8.20 -17.79 3.94
CA TRP A 223 -9.03 -18.98 4.14
C TRP A 223 -9.02 -19.93 2.94
N ARG A 224 -9.10 -19.37 1.72
CA ARG A 224 -8.99 -20.16 0.49
C ARG A 224 -7.64 -20.87 0.31
N GLN A 225 -6.58 -20.38 0.97
CA GLN A 225 -5.20 -20.85 0.75
C GLN A 225 -4.65 -21.67 1.93
N ALA A 226 -5.12 -21.42 3.15
CA ALA A 226 -4.60 -22.01 4.38
C ALA A 226 -5.23 -23.37 4.73
N GLY A 227 -6.34 -23.74 4.10
CA GLY A 227 -7.06 -24.99 4.36
C GLY A 227 -7.87 -25.01 5.67
N ALA A 228 -7.79 -23.95 6.48
CA ALA A 228 -8.61 -23.71 7.68
C ALA A 228 -9.00 -22.23 7.75
N GLU A 229 -10.09 -21.92 8.47
CA GLU A 229 -10.56 -20.54 8.65
C GLU A 229 -9.59 -19.77 9.58
N PRO A 230 -8.87 -18.75 9.09
CA PRO A 230 -7.95 -17.97 9.91
C PRO A 230 -8.71 -16.92 10.71
N ASP A 231 -8.16 -16.50 11.85
CA ASP A 231 -8.64 -15.35 12.60
C ASP A 231 -7.96 -14.06 12.10
N PRO A 232 -8.69 -13.06 11.58
CA PRO A 232 -8.09 -11.78 11.21
C PRO A 232 -7.27 -11.13 12.33
N ALA A 233 -7.67 -11.32 13.59
CA ALA A 233 -6.95 -10.79 14.74
C ALA A 233 -5.58 -11.44 14.93
N SER A 234 -5.38 -12.70 14.50
CA SER A 234 -4.09 -13.39 14.62
C SER A 234 -2.99 -12.81 13.73
N LEU A 235 -3.35 -11.97 12.76
CA LEU A 235 -2.41 -11.30 11.85
C LEU A 235 -1.94 -9.94 12.37
N PHE A 236 -2.70 -9.33 13.29
CA PHE A 236 -2.53 -7.94 13.71
C PHE A 236 -1.18 -7.70 14.38
N GLU A 237 -0.90 -8.42 15.47
CA GLU A 237 0.34 -8.24 16.22
C GLU A 237 1.59 -8.64 15.42
N PRO A 238 1.64 -9.81 14.74
CA PRO A 238 2.81 -10.17 13.92
C PRO A 238 3.08 -9.15 12.80
N LEU A 239 2.03 -8.60 12.19
CA LEU A 239 2.18 -7.56 11.15
C LEU A 239 2.80 -6.30 11.74
N LEU A 240 2.27 -5.78 12.85
CA LEU A 240 2.79 -4.55 13.44
C LEU A 240 4.23 -4.69 13.94
N ARG A 241 4.59 -5.84 14.55
CA ARG A 241 5.99 -6.10 14.96
C ARG A 241 6.93 -6.13 13.77
N ALA A 242 6.60 -6.89 12.73
CA ALA A 242 7.42 -6.96 11.52
C ALA A 242 7.51 -5.59 10.81
N LEU A 243 6.43 -4.80 10.84
CA LEU A 243 6.44 -3.46 10.27
C LEU A 243 7.33 -2.50 11.06
N ASP A 244 7.28 -2.53 12.38
CA ASP A 244 8.13 -1.68 13.24
C ASP A 244 9.63 -1.94 13.00
N GLU A 245 10.04 -3.22 12.96
CA GLU A 245 11.41 -3.61 12.64
C GLU A 245 11.85 -3.07 11.28
N ARG A 246 10.98 -3.20 10.27
CA ARG A 246 11.26 -2.77 8.90
C ARG A 246 11.34 -1.25 8.79
N VAL A 247 10.40 -0.51 9.39
CA VAL A 247 10.39 0.96 9.38
C VAL A 247 11.60 1.50 10.14
N THR A 248 11.96 0.91 11.28
CA THR A 248 13.17 1.27 12.02
C THR A 248 14.43 1.10 11.17
N ALA A 249 14.53 0.01 10.41
CA ALA A 249 15.65 -0.22 9.50
C ALA A 249 15.72 0.80 8.34
N LEU A 250 14.63 1.51 8.01
CA LEU A 250 14.66 2.54 6.95
C LEU A 250 15.50 3.76 7.33
N GLY A 251 15.83 3.95 8.60
CA GLY A 251 16.63 5.08 9.08
C GLY A 251 18.04 5.16 8.48
N ASP A 252 18.61 4.05 8.02
CA ASP A 252 19.94 4.02 7.39
C ASP A 252 19.94 3.38 5.99
N SER A 253 21.02 3.63 5.24
CA SER A 253 21.15 3.17 3.85
C SER A 253 21.27 1.66 3.72
N ALA A 254 21.83 0.96 4.71
CA ALA A 254 21.99 -0.48 4.70
C ALA A 254 20.64 -1.18 4.91
N GLY A 255 19.81 -0.69 5.82
CA GLY A 255 18.46 -1.19 6.03
C GLY A 255 17.55 -0.94 4.82
N ARG A 256 17.63 0.24 4.20
CA ARG A 256 16.94 0.51 2.91
C ARG A 256 17.36 -0.45 1.80
N ALA A 257 18.66 -0.71 1.65
CA ALA A 257 19.16 -1.66 0.66
C ALA A 257 18.69 -3.11 0.94
N ARG A 258 18.65 -3.51 2.22
CA ARG A 258 18.18 -4.83 2.64
C ARG A 258 16.69 -5.01 2.32
N LEU A 259 15.86 -4.00 2.62
CA LEU A 259 14.44 -4.00 2.28
C LEU A 259 14.23 -4.12 0.77
N ALA A 260 14.96 -3.33 -0.03
CA ALA A 260 14.85 -3.37 -1.49
C ALA A 260 15.24 -4.75 -2.06
N SER A 261 16.32 -5.35 -1.55
CA SER A 261 16.76 -6.69 -1.95
C SER A 261 15.70 -7.77 -1.64
N GLU A 262 15.11 -7.71 -0.45
CA GLU A 262 14.07 -8.64 -0.04
C GLU A 262 12.75 -8.45 -0.82
N TYR A 263 12.36 -7.19 -1.07
CA TYR A 263 11.22 -6.90 -1.92
C TYR A 263 11.43 -7.48 -3.32
N ARG A 264 12.62 -7.28 -3.89
CA ARG A 264 12.98 -7.80 -5.22
C ARG A 264 12.88 -9.32 -5.27
N SER A 265 13.39 -10.04 -4.27
CA SER A 265 13.38 -11.51 -4.26
C SER A 265 11.98 -12.11 -4.13
N ARG A 266 11.02 -11.35 -3.59
CA ARG A 266 9.60 -11.76 -3.43
C ARG A 266 8.67 -11.15 -4.48
N CYS A 267 9.19 -10.38 -5.44
CA CYS A 267 8.38 -9.68 -6.42
C CYS A 267 8.02 -10.59 -7.61
N ALA A 268 6.76 -11.00 -7.70
CA ALA A 268 6.22 -11.79 -8.81
C ALA A 268 6.12 -11.01 -10.13
N THR A 269 6.28 -9.68 -10.11
CA THR A 269 6.31 -8.89 -11.36
C THR A 269 7.62 -9.09 -12.13
N ILE A 270 8.73 -9.40 -11.46
CA ILE A 270 10.02 -9.58 -12.13
C ILE A 270 10.00 -10.87 -12.95
N GLY A 271 10.50 -10.80 -14.18
CA GLY A 271 10.47 -11.86 -15.19
C GLY A 271 9.14 -11.96 -15.95
N GLN A 272 8.19 -11.05 -15.72
CA GLN A 272 6.91 -11.03 -16.45
C GLN A 272 6.94 -10.01 -17.59
N ALA A 273 6.23 -10.34 -18.68
CA ALA A 273 5.81 -9.34 -19.65
C ALA A 273 4.77 -8.43 -19.00
N VAL A 274 4.95 -7.12 -19.11
CA VAL A 274 4.13 -6.12 -18.42
C VAL A 274 3.66 -5.02 -19.35
N ARG A 275 2.43 -4.57 -19.10
CA ARG A 275 1.93 -3.26 -19.50
C ARG A 275 1.82 -2.39 -18.27
N VAL A 276 2.63 -1.33 -18.21
CA VAL A 276 2.59 -0.36 -17.13
C VAL A 276 1.83 0.87 -17.61
N VAL A 277 0.62 1.06 -17.09
CA VAL A 277 -0.24 2.20 -17.42
C VAL A 277 0.15 3.39 -16.54
N LEU A 278 0.47 4.51 -17.20
CA LEU A 278 0.81 5.80 -16.61
C LEU A 278 -0.32 6.80 -16.94
N SER A 279 -0.24 8.04 -16.44
CA SER A 279 -1.31 9.02 -16.62
C SER A 279 -1.67 9.27 -18.09
N ASP A 280 -0.66 9.42 -18.96
CA ASP A 280 -0.85 9.79 -20.37
C ASP A 280 -0.18 8.82 -21.35
N THR A 281 0.52 7.80 -20.84
CA THR A 281 1.31 6.87 -21.65
C THR A 281 1.30 5.47 -21.06
N GLU A 282 1.81 4.50 -21.80
CA GLU A 282 2.08 3.16 -21.29
C GLU A 282 3.50 2.71 -21.63
N VAL A 283 4.03 1.82 -20.80
CA VAL A 283 5.31 1.15 -21.04
C VAL A 283 5.03 -0.35 -21.20
N LEU A 284 5.37 -0.89 -22.38
CA LEU A 284 5.28 -2.30 -22.71
C LEU A 284 6.68 -2.92 -22.74
N GLY A 285 6.88 -4.02 -22.05
CA GLY A 285 8.17 -4.71 -22.03
C GLY A 285 8.25 -5.81 -20.97
N GLU A 286 9.45 -6.29 -20.69
CA GLU A 286 9.70 -7.26 -19.61
C GLU A 286 10.13 -6.54 -18.33
N ALA A 287 9.49 -6.83 -17.21
CA ALA A 287 9.94 -6.32 -15.92
C ALA A 287 11.18 -7.09 -15.45
N VAL A 288 12.34 -6.46 -15.41
CA VAL A 288 13.63 -7.14 -15.17
C VAL A 288 14.22 -6.86 -13.79
N ASP A 289 13.82 -5.76 -13.16
CA ASP A 289 14.43 -5.29 -11.92
C ASP A 289 13.50 -4.36 -11.13
N ILE A 290 13.86 -4.12 -9.86
CA ILE A 290 13.38 -3.04 -9.02
C ILE A 290 14.61 -2.30 -8.46
N THR A 291 14.67 -0.99 -8.64
CA THR A 291 15.79 -0.18 -8.13
C THR A 291 15.83 -0.14 -6.60
N LEU A 292 16.93 0.36 -6.02
CA LEU A 292 17.00 0.58 -4.56
C LEU A 292 15.94 1.57 -4.08
N GLU A 293 15.53 2.48 -4.96
CA GLU A 293 14.41 3.41 -4.80
C GLU A 293 13.08 2.79 -5.23
N GLY A 294 12.94 1.45 -5.25
CA GLY A 294 11.66 0.75 -5.44
C GLY A 294 10.98 0.96 -6.80
N GLN A 295 11.68 1.53 -7.78
CA GLN A 295 11.14 1.80 -9.11
C GLN A 295 11.22 0.54 -9.97
N LEU A 296 10.18 0.22 -10.75
CA LEU A 296 10.21 -0.92 -11.66
C LEU A 296 11.12 -0.62 -12.85
N VAL A 297 12.01 -1.54 -13.20
CA VAL A 297 12.83 -1.46 -14.42
C VAL A 297 12.25 -2.39 -15.47
N VAL A 298 11.88 -1.81 -16.61
CA VAL A 298 11.27 -2.51 -17.73
C VAL A 298 12.22 -2.49 -18.92
N ASP A 299 12.56 -3.67 -19.44
CA ASP A 299 13.24 -3.83 -20.73
C ASP A 299 12.23 -3.64 -21.86
N VAL A 300 12.40 -2.57 -22.64
CA VAL A 300 11.55 -2.27 -23.81
C VAL A 300 12.25 -2.67 -25.12
N GLY A 301 13.23 -3.58 -25.05
CA GLY A 301 13.99 -4.17 -26.16
C GLY A 301 15.20 -3.33 -26.59
N ALA A 302 15.02 -2.03 -26.80
CA ALA A 302 16.11 -1.13 -27.22
C ALA A 302 16.83 -0.46 -26.04
N CYS A 303 16.15 -0.30 -24.91
CA CYS A 303 16.64 0.34 -23.70
C CYS A 303 15.90 -0.19 -22.47
N PHE A 304 16.36 0.21 -21.28
CA PHE A 304 15.60 0.03 -20.05
C PHE A 304 14.92 1.34 -19.66
N THR A 305 13.67 1.20 -19.24
CA THR A 305 12.84 2.29 -18.72
C THR A 305 12.58 2.06 -17.25
N THR A 306 12.86 3.07 -16.42
CA THR A 306 12.52 3.04 -15.00
C THR A 306 11.16 3.71 -14.77
N VAL A 307 10.28 3.05 -14.03
CA VAL A 307 8.93 3.52 -13.71
C VAL A 307 8.78 3.68 -12.21
N SER A 308 8.58 4.91 -11.75
CA SER A 308 8.37 5.23 -10.33
C SER A 308 7.00 4.80 -9.83
N ALA A 309 5.99 4.81 -10.71
CA ALA A 309 4.61 4.53 -10.37
C ALA A 309 3.79 4.23 -11.63
N GLY A 310 2.78 3.38 -11.49
CA GLY A 310 1.82 3.04 -12.54
C GLY A 310 0.88 1.93 -12.07
N ASP A 311 -0.07 1.56 -12.90
CA ASP A 311 -0.84 0.32 -12.74
C ASP A 311 -0.21 -0.75 -13.62
N VAL A 312 0.12 -1.91 -13.06
CA VAL A 312 0.81 -2.99 -13.80
C VAL A 312 -0.14 -4.12 -14.11
N VAL A 313 -0.24 -4.43 -15.39
CA VAL A 313 -0.90 -5.64 -15.90
C VAL A 313 0.19 -6.62 -16.30
N HIS A 314 0.15 -7.83 -15.74
CA HIS A 314 0.94 -8.96 -16.22
C HIS A 314 0.28 -9.49 -17.48
N LEU A 315 1.03 -9.53 -18.58
CA LEU A 315 0.54 -10.00 -19.88
C LEU A 315 0.74 -11.51 -19.94
N HIS A 316 -0.30 -12.25 -20.32
CA HIS A 316 -0.21 -13.68 -20.54
C HIS A 316 -0.19 -13.95 -22.05
N GLY A 317 0.36 -15.09 -22.49
CA GLY A 317 0.42 -15.42 -23.91
C GLY A 317 -0.98 -15.45 -24.55
N GLY A 318 -1.34 -14.36 -25.24
CA GLY A 318 -2.69 -14.11 -25.76
C GLY A 318 -3.14 -12.65 -25.69
N ASP A 319 -2.51 -11.83 -24.83
CA ASP A 319 -2.75 -10.38 -24.68
C ASP A 319 -1.83 -9.49 -25.54
#